data_AF-A0A7W0UZM0-F1
#
_entry.id   AF-A0A7W0UZM0-F1
#
_cell.length_a   1.000
_cell.length_b   1.000
_cell.length_c   1.000
_cell.angle_alpha   90.00
_cell.angle_beta   90.00
_cell.angle_gamma   90.00
#
_symmetry.space_group_name_H-M   'P 1'
#
loop_
_entity.id
_entity.type
_entity.pdbx_description
1 polymer ?
#
loop_
_entity_poly.entity_id
_entity_poly.type
_entity_poly.pdbx_seq_one_letter_code
_entity_poly.pdbx_strand_id
1 'polypeptide(L)'
;MADDVKRSPLIAAGILMGAGLGGFADGIVLHQILQWHNMLSGWRPPNTLVDAKVNMTWDGIFHAAVWVMTCVGLAMLWRVGARRDVPWSGKTFFGSLLVGWGLFNVIEGIIDHQLLGVHHVYEYTDSKLPWDLSFLAFGVVLLALGWTLIRGGSGDTMARGGVGRM
;
A
#
# COMPACT_ATOMS: atom_id res chain seq x y z
N MET A 1 -9.31 -15.39 33.39
CA MET A 1 -8.06 -15.46 32.60
C MET A 1 -8.11 -14.26 31.67
N ALA A 2 -7.18 -13.31 31.78
CA ALA A 2 -7.11 -12.23 30.80
C ALA A 2 -6.69 -12.89 29.49
N ASP A 3 -7.61 -12.96 28.52
CA ASP A 3 -7.31 -13.48 27.20
C ASP A 3 -6.12 -12.70 26.64
N ASP A 4 -5.09 -13.41 26.19
CA ASP A 4 -3.90 -12.81 25.58
C ASP A 4 -4.33 -12.06 24.32
N VAL A 5 -4.37 -10.73 24.39
CA VAL A 5 -4.87 -9.85 23.35
C VAL A 5 -3.90 -9.86 22.16
N LYS A 6 -4.35 -10.34 20.99
CA LYS A 6 -3.51 -10.47 19.79
C LYS A 6 -3.84 -9.42 18.74
N ARG A 7 -2.93 -8.45 18.53
CA ARG A 7 -3.10 -7.39 17.52
C ARG A 7 -2.52 -7.73 16.15
N SER A 8 -1.53 -8.63 16.09
CA SER A 8 -0.82 -9.00 14.87
C SER A 8 -1.74 -9.39 13.70
N PRO A 9 -2.86 -10.13 13.90
CA PRO A 9 -3.77 -10.46 12.81
C PRO A 9 -4.40 -9.22 12.15
N LEU A 10 -4.82 -8.23 12.94
CA LEU A 10 -5.39 -6.98 12.43
C LEU A 10 -4.33 -6.14 11.70
N ILE A 11 -3.12 -6.11 12.25
CA ILE A 11 -1.98 -5.41 11.65
C ILE A 11 -1.61 -6.03 10.30
N ALA A 12 -1.49 -7.36 10.23
CA ALA A 12 -1.16 -8.07 8.99
C ALA A 12 -2.23 -7.85 7.90
N ALA A 13 -3.52 -7.91 8.27
CA ALA A 13 -4.61 -7.63 7.35
C ALA A 13 -4.54 -6.19 6.81
N GLY A 14 -4.33 -5.22 7.69
CA GLY A 14 -4.20 -3.81 7.33
C GLY A 14 -2.98 -3.52 6.46
N ILE A 15 -1.81 -4.10 6.76
CA ILE A 15 -0.60 -3.90 5.95
C ILE A 15 -0.79 -4.43 4.54
N LEU A 16 -1.29 -5.67 4.38
CA LEU A 16 -1.47 -6.25 3.04
C LEU A 16 -2.52 -5.48 2.23
N MET A 17 -3.64 -5.12 2.87
CA MET A 17 -4.68 -4.31 2.23
C MET A 17 -4.16 -2.92 1.85
N GLY A 18 -3.40 -2.28 2.75
CA GLY A 18 -2.82 -0.96 2.55
C GLY A 18 -1.81 -0.91 1.41
N ALA A 19 -0.96 -1.94 1.28
CA ALA A 19 -0.03 -2.06 0.17
C ALA A 19 -0.76 -2.18 -1.17
N GLY A 20 -1.80 -3.02 -1.24
CA GLY A 20 -2.62 -3.13 -2.46
C GLY A 20 -3.35 -1.82 -2.81
N LEU A 21 -3.91 -1.12 -1.82
CA LEU A 21 -4.56 0.18 -2.05
C LEU A 21 -3.56 1.27 -2.48
N GLY A 22 -2.34 1.27 -1.94
CA GLY A 22 -1.26 2.16 -2.36
C GLY A 22 -0.88 1.92 -3.81
N GLY A 23 -0.71 0.66 -4.21
CA GLY A 23 -0.45 0.30 -5.59
C GLY A 23 -1.60 0.63 -6.55
N PHE A 24 -2.85 0.58 -6.10
CA PHE A 24 -3.96 1.11 -6.88
C PHE A 24 -3.90 2.62 -7.06
N ALA A 25 -3.62 3.36 -6.00
CA ALA A 25 -3.52 4.81 -6.08
C ALA A 25 -2.42 5.22 -7.06
N ASP A 26 -1.28 4.53 -7.00
CA ASP A 26 -0.16 4.67 -7.91
C ASP A 26 -0.56 4.35 -9.37
N GLY A 27 -1.10 3.16 -9.62
CA GLY A 27 -1.52 2.73 -10.96
C GLY A 27 -2.65 3.58 -11.56
N ILE A 28 -3.63 4.01 -10.76
CA ILE A 28 -4.74 4.82 -11.27
C ILE A 28 -4.26 6.26 -11.51
N VAL A 29 -3.61 6.86 -10.52
CA VAL A 29 -3.26 8.28 -10.59
C VAL A 29 -2.05 8.49 -11.48
N LEU A 30 -0.95 7.78 -11.24
CA LEU A 30 0.32 8.03 -11.92
C LEU A 30 0.38 7.33 -13.28
N HIS A 31 -0.09 6.08 -13.41
CA HIS A 31 -0.02 5.37 -14.70
C HIS A 31 -1.13 5.75 -15.67
N GLN A 32 -2.37 5.92 -15.19
CA GLN A 32 -3.53 6.02 -16.07
C GLN A 32 -4.02 7.47 -16.25
N ILE A 33 -4.22 8.22 -15.16
CA ILE A 33 -4.75 9.59 -15.23
C ILE A 33 -3.65 10.56 -15.66
N LEU A 34 -2.54 10.59 -14.93
CA LEU A 34 -1.44 11.50 -15.19
C LEU A 34 -0.50 10.98 -16.28
N GLN A 35 -0.43 9.66 -16.43
CA GLN A 35 0.46 8.98 -17.37
C GLN A 35 1.92 9.45 -17.21
N TRP A 36 2.34 9.69 -15.97
CA TRP A 36 3.71 10.16 -15.68
C TRP A 36 4.74 9.06 -15.87
N HIS A 37 4.33 7.82 -15.68
CA HIS A 37 5.10 6.62 -15.97
C HIS A 37 4.17 5.43 -16.22
N ASN A 38 4.73 4.35 -16.75
CA ASN A 38 4.06 3.06 -16.85
C ASN A 38 5.04 1.99 -16.37
N MET A 39 4.59 0.77 -16.13
CA MET A 39 5.41 -0.30 -15.56
C MET A 39 6.76 -0.49 -16.26
N LEU A 40 6.86 -0.27 -17.58
CA LEU A 40 8.10 -0.43 -18.35
C LEU A 40 8.58 0.86 -19.00
N SER A 41 8.10 2.06 -18.61
CA SER A 41 8.36 3.29 -19.37
C SER A 41 9.84 3.68 -19.46
N GLY A 42 10.67 3.28 -18.48
CA GLY A 42 12.11 3.49 -18.48
C GLY A 42 12.84 2.59 -19.49
N TRP A 43 12.37 1.35 -19.68
CA TRP A 43 12.97 0.41 -20.62
C TRP A 43 12.34 0.46 -22.02
N ARG A 44 11.05 0.79 -22.08
CA ARG A 44 10.22 0.87 -23.29
C ARG A 44 9.36 2.13 -23.22
N PRO A 45 9.91 3.29 -23.61
CA PRO A 45 9.15 4.53 -23.65
C PRO A 45 7.89 4.37 -24.52
N PRO A 46 6.69 4.74 -24.04
CA PRO A 46 5.42 4.51 -24.76
C PRO A 46 5.18 5.54 -25.88
N ASN A 47 6.20 5.81 -26.71
CA ASN A 47 6.17 6.77 -27.81
C ASN A 47 5.56 6.20 -29.10
N THR A 48 5.30 4.89 -29.14
CA THR A 48 4.62 4.20 -30.24
C THR A 48 3.38 3.48 -29.74
N LEU A 49 2.42 3.21 -30.62
CA LEU A 49 1.22 2.44 -30.25
C LEU A 49 1.56 1.04 -29.73
N VAL A 50 2.62 0.41 -30.26
CA VAL A 50 3.05 -0.92 -29.83
C VAL A 50 3.59 -0.85 -28.40
N ASP A 51 4.50 0.08 -28.12
CA ASP A 51 5.10 0.21 -26.79
C ASP A 51 4.08 0.69 -25.75
N ALA A 52 3.14 1.56 -26.14
CA ALA A 52 2.01 1.95 -25.29
C ALA A 52 1.14 0.74 -24.92
N LYS A 53 0.84 -0.17 -25.87
CA LYS A 53 0.08 -1.40 -25.59
C LYS A 53 0.84 -2.38 -24.69
N VAL A 54 2.16 -2.48 -24.87
CA VAL A 54 3.00 -3.31 -24.00
C VAL A 54 2.98 -2.76 -22.57
N ASN A 55 3.19 -1.46 -22.39
CA ASN A 55 3.09 -0.80 -21.08
C ASN A 55 1.71 -0.98 -20.45
N MET A 56 0.64 -0.73 -21.21
CA MET A 56 -0.74 -0.94 -20.74
C MET A 56 -1.00 -2.38 -20.28
N THR A 57 -0.40 -3.37 -20.95
CA THR A 57 -0.53 -4.78 -20.54
C THR A 57 0.15 -5.02 -19.20
N TRP A 58 1.36 -4.50 -19.00
CA TRP A 58 2.09 -4.65 -17.75
C TRP A 58 1.47 -3.85 -16.61
N ASP A 59 0.93 -2.66 -16.88
CA ASP A 59 0.10 -1.94 -15.93
C ASP A 59 -1.10 -2.77 -15.51
N GLY A 60 -1.77 -3.46 -16.44
CA GLY A 60 -2.87 -4.37 -16.12
C GLY A 60 -2.46 -5.54 -15.24
N ILE A 61 -1.29 -6.14 -15.48
CA ILE A 61 -0.73 -7.21 -14.64
C ILE A 61 -0.42 -6.68 -13.22
N PHE A 62 0.19 -5.51 -13.13
CA PHE A 62 0.44 -4.82 -11.86
C PHE A 62 -0.86 -4.57 -11.10
N HIS A 63 -1.88 -4.01 -11.77
CA HIS A 63 -3.21 -3.78 -11.20
C HIS A 63 -3.84 -5.08 -10.69
N ALA A 64 -3.74 -6.17 -11.45
CA ALA A 64 -4.24 -7.46 -11.02
C ALA A 64 -3.53 -7.97 -9.75
N ALA A 65 -2.21 -7.79 -9.65
CA ALA A 65 -1.44 -8.16 -8.46
C ALA A 65 -1.88 -7.37 -7.21
N VAL A 66 -1.95 -6.04 -7.32
CA VAL A 66 -2.38 -5.18 -6.19
C VAL A 66 -3.86 -5.40 -5.84
N TRP A 67 -4.71 -5.73 -6.82
CA TRP A 67 -6.08 -6.16 -6.59
C TRP A 67 -6.16 -7.42 -5.74
N VAL A 68 -5.38 -8.46 -6.10
CA VAL A 68 -5.31 -9.70 -5.30
C VAL A 68 -4.84 -9.39 -3.88
N MET A 69 -3.81 -8.55 -3.71
CA MET A 69 -3.34 -8.13 -2.38
C MET A 69 -4.47 -7.48 -1.57
N THR A 70 -5.21 -6.54 -2.15
CA THR A 70 -6.36 -5.90 -1.49
C THR A 70 -7.45 -6.92 -1.13
N CYS A 71 -7.80 -7.85 -2.03
CA CYS A 71 -8.79 -8.89 -1.76
C CYS A 71 -8.36 -9.84 -0.64
N VAL A 72 -7.09 -10.26 -0.61
CA VAL A 72 -6.55 -11.12 0.44
C VAL A 72 -6.51 -10.37 1.77
N GLY A 73 -6.09 -9.10 1.78
CA GLY A 73 -6.12 -8.24 2.96
C GLY A 73 -7.53 -8.06 3.52
N LEU A 74 -8.52 -7.85 2.64
CA LEU A 74 -9.93 -7.79 3.02
C LEU A 74 -10.44 -9.13 3.59
N ALA A 75 -10.09 -10.25 2.97
CA ALA A 75 -10.46 -11.58 3.49
C ALA A 75 -9.82 -11.86 4.87
N MET A 76 -8.58 -11.43 5.08
CA MET A 76 -7.92 -11.49 6.38
C MET A 76 -8.64 -10.62 7.41
N LEU A 77 -8.99 -9.38 7.06
CA LEU A 77 -9.76 -8.48 7.92
C LEU A 77 -11.12 -9.07 8.28
N TRP A 78 -11.80 -9.69 7.32
CA TRP A 78 -13.08 -10.37 7.54
C TRP A 78 -12.96 -11.49 8.58
N ARG A 79 -11.91 -12.31 8.48
CA ARG A 79 -11.60 -13.36 9.47
C ARG A 79 -11.25 -12.80 10.84
N VAL A 80 -10.53 -11.67 10.90
CA VAL A 80 -10.26 -10.98 12.16
C VAL A 80 -11.55 -10.54 12.86
N GLY A 81 -12.57 -10.12 12.11
CA GLY A 81 -13.86 -9.72 12.67
C GLY A 81 -14.61 -10.83 13.41
N ALA A 82 -14.30 -12.10 13.14
CA ALA A 82 -14.88 -13.26 13.81
C ALA A 82 -14.12 -13.69 15.08
N ARG A 83 -12.95 -13.08 15.36
CA ARG A 83 -12.08 -13.44 16.47
C ARG A 83 -12.39 -12.62 17.72
N ARG A 84 -12.52 -13.29 18.87
CA ARG A 84 -12.76 -12.64 20.17
C ARG A 84 -11.48 -12.19 20.86
N ASP A 85 -10.34 -12.77 20.49
CA ASP A 85 -9.01 -12.49 21.03
C ASP A 85 -8.29 -11.32 20.34
N VAL A 86 -8.95 -10.68 19.36
CA VAL A 86 -8.39 -9.55 18.59
C VAL A 86 -9.24 -8.28 18.85
N PRO A 87 -8.65 -7.20 19.38
CA PRO A 87 -9.36 -5.93 19.55
C PRO A 87 -9.69 -5.30 18.21
N TRP A 88 -10.91 -4.78 18.09
CA TRP A 88 -11.36 -4.06 16.90
C TRP A 88 -10.97 -2.59 16.98
N SER A 89 -9.67 -2.32 16.82
CA SER A 89 -9.10 -0.97 16.90
C SER A 89 -9.08 -0.27 15.54
N GLY A 90 -9.80 0.83 15.42
CA GLY A 90 -9.72 1.71 14.24
C GLY A 90 -8.32 2.30 14.06
N LYS A 91 -7.68 2.76 15.15
CA LYS A 91 -6.32 3.32 15.11
C LYS A 91 -5.31 2.30 14.61
N THR A 92 -5.33 1.07 15.14
CA THR A 92 -4.43 0.00 14.67
C THR A 92 -4.70 -0.34 13.21
N PHE A 93 -5.97 -0.46 12.79
CA PHE A 93 -6.30 -0.80 11.41
C PHE A 93 -5.85 0.30 10.42
N PHE A 94 -6.27 1.56 10.63
CA PHE A 94 -5.88 2.67 9.76
C PHE A 94 -4.37 2.89 9.77
N GLY A 95 -3.73 2.79 10.94
CA GLY A 95 -2.27 2.85 11.02
C GLY A 95 -1.60 1.75 10.20
N SER A 96 -2.15 0.54 10.21
CA SER A 96 -1.64 -0.58 9.41
C SER A 96 -1.85 -0.40 7.91
N LEU A 97 -2.96 0.23 7.48
CA LEU A 97 -3.16 0.62 6.09
C LEU A 97 -2.08 1.61 5.62
N LEU A 98 -1.78 2.63 6.42
CA LEU A 98 -0.72 3.60 6.11
C LEU A 98 0.66 2.94 6.07
N VAL A 99 0.96 2.02 7.00
CA VAL A 99 2.21 1.25 6.95
C VAL A 99 2.29 0.43 5.66
N GLY A 100 1.21 -0.27 5.30
CA GLY A 100 1.14 -1.04 4.07
C GLY A 100 1.42 -0.20 2.82
N TRP A 101 0.75 0.94 2.70
CA TRP A 101 0.98 1.88 1.60
C TRP A 101 2.42 2.41 1.62
N GLY A 102 2.91 2.87 2.76
CA GLY A 102 4.28 3.37 2.88
C GLY A 102 5.33 2.32 2.50
N LEU A 103 5.11 1.05 2.86
CA LEU A 103 5.97 -0.07 2.44
C LEU A 103 5.93 -0.27 0.92
N PHE A 104 4.74 -0.22 0.31
CA PHE A 104 4.61 -0.27 -1.15
C PHE A 104 5.48 0.81 -1.81
N ASN A 105 5.31 2.08 -1.42
CA ASN A 105 6.08 3.19 -1.99
C ASN A 105 7.60 3.05 -1.81
N VAL A 106 8.05 2.60 -0.63
CA VAL A 106 9.49 2.48 -0.37
C VAL A 106 10.09 1.31 -1.13
N ILE A 107 9.39 0.17 -1.19
CA ILE A 107 9.89 -1.03 -1.88
C ILE A 107 9.91 -0.80 -3.39
N GLU A 108 8.79 -0.34 -3.95
CA GLU A 108 8.66 0.00 -5.37
C GLU A 108 9.69 1.08 -5.74
N GLY A 109 9.73 2.20 -5.02
CA GLY A 109 10.64 3.29 -5.35
C GLY A 109 12.13 2.96 -5.21
N ILE A 110 12.52 2.00 -4.35
CA ILE A 110 13.92 1.54 -4.28
C ILE A 110 14.19 0.54 -5.41
N ILE A 111 13.34 -0.47 -5.57
CA ILE A 111 13.61 -1.57 -6.50
C ILE A 111 13.42 -1.10 -7.94
N ASP A 112 12.27 -0.54 -8.27
CA ASP A 112 11.85 -0.29 -9.63
C ASP A 112 12.44 1.03 -10.16
N HIS A 113 12.42 2.11 -9.36
CA HIS A 113 12.99 3.39 -9.79
C HIS A 113 14.52 3.48 -9.66
N GLN A 114 15.09 3.05 -8.53
CA GLN A 114 16.52 3.28 -8.26
C GLN A 114 17.43 2.13 -8.70
N LEU A 115 17.05 0.88 -8.43
CA LEU A 115 17.90 -0.27 -8.71
C LEU A 115 17.73 -0.79 -10.13
N LEU A 116 16.48 -0.93 -10.59
CA LEU A 116 16.15 -1.47 -11.91
C LEU A 116 16.02 -0.38 -12.98
N GLY A 117 15.60 0.82 -12.59
CA GLY A 117 15.28 1.91 -13.52
C GLY A 117 14.24 1.48 -14.56
N VAL A 118 13.28 0.64 -14.16
CA VAL A 118 12.26 0.09 -15.06
C VAL A 118 11.22 1.15 -15.43
N HIS A 119 11.03 2.12 -14.54
CA HIS A 119 10.40 3.41 -14.77
C HIS A 119 10.89 4.40 -13.70
N HIS A 120 10.58 5.69 -13.85
CA HIS A 120 10.77 6.70 -12.82
C HIS A 120 9.46 7.43 -12.55
N VAL A 121 9.27 7.99 -11.35
CA VAL A 121 7.99 8.60 -10.93
C VAL A 121 7.45 9.61 -11.95
N TYR A 122 8.35 10.39 -12.56
CA TYR A 122 8.02 11.21 -13.71
C TYR A 122 9.03 10.94 -14.83
N GLU A 123 8.64 10.18 -15.83
CA GLU A 123 9.55 9.71 -16.88
C GLU A 123 10.00 10.84 -17.81
N TYR A 124 9.12 11.81 -18.05
CA TYR A 124 9.26 12.84 -19.09
C TYR A 124 9.90 14.15 -18.62
N THR A 125 10.56 14.12 -17.46
CA THR A 125 11.36 15.24 -16.97
C THR A 125 12.85 14.99 -17.19
N ASP A 126 13.61 16.07 -17.36
CA ASP A 126 15.08 16.04 -17.46
C ASP A 126 15.74 15.59 -16.15
N SER A 127 15.11 15.89 -15.01
CA SER A 127 15.65 15.56 -13.67
C SER A 127 14.67 14.69 -12.89
N LYS A 128 14.90 13.37 -12.96
CA LYS A 128 14.02 12.32 -12.38
C LYS A 128 14.19 12.16 -10.87
N LEU A 129 15.43 12.28 -10.39
CA LEU A 129 15.80 12.04 -9.00
C LEU A 129 14.95 12.79 -7.96
N PRO A 130 14.60 14.08 -8.12
CA PRO A 130 13.74 14.77 -7.16
C PRO A 130 12.36 14.14 -6.99
N TRP A 131 11.79 13.59 -8.07
CA TRP A 131 10.47 12.94 -8.05
C TRP A 131 10.54 11.58 -7.35
N ASP A 132 11.55 10.78 -7.67
CA ASP A 132 11.78 9.49 -7.00
C ASP A 132 12.04 9.67 -5.50
N LEU A 133 12.84 10.67 -5.12
CA LEU A 133 13.08 11.00 -3.71
C LEU A 133 11.82 11.52 -3.00
N SER A 134 10.98 12.28 -3.70
CA SER A 134 9.70 12.77 -3.14
C SER A 134 8.73 11.62 -2.88
N PHE A 135 8.69 10.64 -3.78
CA PHE A 135 7.87 9.43 -3.63
C PHE A 135 8.34 8.55 -2.46
N LEU A 136 9.66 8.37 -2.31
CA LEU A 136 10.23 7.67 -1.15
C LEU A 136 9.98 8.42 0.16
N ALA A 137 10.17 9.74 0.16
CA ALA A 137 9.90 10.58 1.33
C ALA A 137 8.43 10.50 1.75
N PHE A 138 7.50 10.52 0.80
CA PHE A 138 6.08 10.30 1.06
C PHE A 138 5.82 8.92 1.69
N GLY A 139 6.45 7.87 1.16
CA GLY A 139 6.40 6.52 1.75
C GLY A 139 6.87 6.48 3.21
N VAL A 140 8.01 7.12 3.51
CA VAL A 140 8.55 7.21 4.89
C VAL A 140 7.60 7.97 5.82
N VAL A 141 6.96 9.05 5.36
CA VAL A 141 5.96 9.78 6.13
C VAL A 141 4.76 8.88 6.46
N LEU A 142 4.25 8.12 5.48
CA LEU A 142 3.16 7.16 5.70
C LEU A 142 3.54 6.09 6.72
N LEU A 143 4.76 5.55 6.66
CA LEU A 143 5.28 4.58 7.64
C LEU A 143 5.30 5.17 9.05
N ALA A 144 5.81 6.40 9.21
CA ALA A 144 5.90 7.06 10.51
C ALA A 144 4.53 7.36 11.10
N LEU A 145 3.60 7.90 10.29
CA LEU A 145 2.23 8.17 10.71
C LEU A 145 1.49 6.87 11.05
N GLY A 146 1.62 5.84 10.21
CA GLY A 146 1.02 4.54 10.45
C GLY A 146 1.51 3.90 11.76
N TRP A 147 2.82 3.97 12.01
CA TRP A 147 3.43 3.48 13.25
C TRP A 147 2.92 4.20 14.50
N THR A 148 2.80 5.53 14.45
CA THR A 148 2.29 6.32 15.58
C THR A 148 0.83 5.99 15.89
N LEU A 149 -0.01 5.78 14.87
CA LEU A 149 -1.40 5.34 15.02
C LEU A 149 -1.50 3.93 15.62
N ILE A 150 -0.69 2.98 15.15
CA ILE A 150 -0.66 1.61 15.70
C ILE A 150 -0.30 1.65 17.19
N ARG A 151 0.73 2.42 17.57
CA ARG A 151 1.11 2.61 18.98
C ARG A 151 -0.04 3.22 19.79
N GLY A 152 -0.70 4.25 19.27
CA GLY A 152 -1.84 4.89 19.91
C GLY A 152 -3.10 4.02 20.05
N GLY A 153 -3.18 2.88 19.33
CA GLY A 153 -4.23 1.86 19.46
C GLY A 153 -3.87 0.71 20.41
N SER A 154 -2.68 0.72 21.02
CA SER A 154 -2.21 -0.35 21.91
C SER A 154 -2.97 -0.45 23.24
N GLY A 155 -3.81 0.55 23.55
CA GLY A 155 -4.73 0.53 24.68
C GLY A 155 -6.10 -0.07 24.37
N ASP A 156 -6.42 -0.32 23.09
CA ASP A 156 -7.76 -0.75 22.70
C ASP A 156 -7.94 -2.25 23.03
N THR A 157 -9.01 -2.57 23.74
CA THR A 157 -9.35 -3.92 24.22
C THR A 157 -10.73 -4.41 23.77
N MET A 158 -11.54 -3.54 23.16
CA MET A 158 -12.90 -3.88 22.74
C MET A 158 -12.88 -4.83 21.54
N ALA A 159 -13.45 -6.03 21.70
CA ALA A 159 -13.77 -6.91 20.59
C ALA A 159 -15.00 -6.39 19.83
N ARG A 160 -15.09 -6.67 18.52
CA ARG A 160 -16.20 -6.23 17.67
C ARG A 160 -17.54 -6.71 18.24
N GLY A 161 -18.49 -5.80 18.48
CA GLY A 161 -19.81 -6.11 19.04
C GLY A 161 -19.89 -6.16 20.57
N GLY A 162 -18.79 -5.87 21.28
CA GLY A 162 -18.85 -5.58 22.71
C GLY A 162 -19.53 -4.24 22.95
N VAL A 163 -20.86 -4.23 23.09
CA VAL A 163 -21.54 -3.09 23.71
C VAL A 163 -20.92 -2.92 25.09
N GLY A 164 -20.30 -1.77 25.33
CA GLY A 164 -19.81 -1.41 26.66
C GLY A 164 -20.98 -1.52 27.63
N ARG A 165 -20.96 -2.53 28.49
CA ARG A 165 -21.81 -2.56 29.67
C ARG A 165 -21.27 -1.46 30.60
N MET A 166 -21.83 -0.26 30.46
CA MET A 166 -21.86 0.73 31.54
C MET A 166 -22.85 0.26 32.60
#